data_AF-A0A7C2RYT1-F1
#
_entry.id   AF-A0A7C2RYT1-F1
#
_cell.length_a   1.000
_cell.length_b   1.000
_cell.length_c   1.000
_cell.angle_alpha   90.00
_cell.angle_beta   90.00
_cell.angle_gamma   90.00
#
_symmetry.space_group_name_H-M   'P 1'
#
loop_
_entity.id
_entity.type
_entity.pdbx_description
1 polymer ?
#
loop_
_entity_poly.entity_id
_entity_poly.type
_entity_poly.pdbx_seq_one_letter_code
_entity_poly.pdbx_strand_id
1 'polypeptide(L)'
;MANLFIKKSITELKAEATVGGEHSLKRTLSALNLTTLGIGAIIGAGIFVLTGNAAAANAGPAVALSFVLGGIACAFAGLCYAEMASTVPIAGSAYTYAYATMGEFIAWIIGWDLILEYSLGAVTVAIGWSG
;
A
#
# COMPACT_ATOMS: atom_id res chain seq x y z
N MET A 1 -31.97 -6.59 8.66
CA MET A 1 -31.39 -5.59 7.73
C MET A 1 -29.90 -5.52 8.07
N ALA A 2 -29.01 -6.03 7.21
CA ALA A 2 -27.59 -6.13 7.52
C ALA A 2 -26.99 -4.71 7.62
N ASN A 3 -26.36 -4.38 8.74
CA ASN A 3 -25.73 -3.07 8.93
C ASN A 3 -24.46 -3.01 8.09
N LEU A 4 -24.58 -2.48 6.87
CA LEU A 4 -23.51 -2.35 5.87
C LEU A 4 -22.30 -1.51 6.34
N PHE A 5 -22.41 -0.80 7.47
CA PHE A 5 -21.38 0.07 8.03
C PHE A 5 -20.87 -0.39 9.40
N ILE A 6 -20.95 -1.69 9.73
CA ILE A 6 -20.31 -2.20 10.94
C ILE A 6 -18.81 -1.96 10.84
N LYS A 7 -18.28 -1.18 11.78
CA LYS A 7 -16.84 -0.95 11.94
C LYS A 7 -16.29 -2.04 12.85
N LYS A 8 -15.18 -2.62 12.47
CA LYS A 8 -14.46 -3.56 13.33
C LYS A 8 -13.72 -2.77 14.39
N SER A 9 -13.85 -3.19 15.64
CA SER A 9 -13.18 -2.46 16.71
C SER A 9 -11.66 -2.64 16.60
N ILE A 10 -10.92 -1.60 16.95
CA ILE A 10 -9.46 -1.66 16.99
C ILE A 10 -8.99 -2.73 18.00
N THR A 11 -9.77 -2.97 19.05
CA THR A 11 -9.50 -4.01 20.07
C THR A 11 -9.56 -5.41 19.46
N GLU A 12 -10.57 -5.71 18.64
CA GLU A 12 -10.68 -6.99 17.93
C GLU A 12 -9.56 -7.17 16.91
N LEU A 13 -9.24 -6.11 16.14
CA LEU A 13 -8.13 -6.15 15.19
C LEU A 13 -6.78 -6.37 15.88
N LYS A 14 -6.56 -5.77 17.05
CA LYS A 14 -5.37 -6.03 17.87
C LYS A 14 -5.37 -7.45 18.42
N ALA A 15 -6.50 -7.99 18.85
CA ALA A 15 -6.61 -9.37 19.31
C ALA A 15 -6.25 -10.36 18.18
N GLU A 16 -6.72 -10.13 16.96
CA GLU A 16 -6.36 -10.91 15.77
C GLU A 16 -4.88 -10.76 15.39
N ALA A 17 -4.31 -9.56 15.52
CA ALA A 17 -2.88 -9.36 15.29
C ALA A 17 -2.00 -10.01 16.37
N THR A 18 -2.58 -10.29 17.55
CA THR A 18 -1.91 -10.89 18.70
C THR A 18 -2.29 -12.37 18.82
N VAL A 19 -2.22 -13.15 17.72
CA VAL A 19 -2.30 -14.62 17.79
C VAL A 19 -1.10 -15.14 18.59
N GLY A 20 -1.25 -15.15 19.91
CA GLY A 20 -0.28 -15.60 20.90
C GLY A 20 -0.31 -17.13 21.01
N GLY A 21 0.18 -17.81 19.99
CA GLY A 21 0.54 -19.23 20.05
C GLY A 21 2.05 -19.43 19.88
N GLU A 22 2.54 -20.66 20.12
CA GLU A 22 3.96 -21.06 19.99
C GLU A 22 4.61 -20.73 18.63
N HIS A 23 3.82 -20.33 17.62
CA HIS A 23 4.25 -19.91 16.28
C HIS A 23 4.21 -18.38 16.03
N SER A 24 4.20 -17.54 17.06
CA SER A 24 4.23 -16.08 16.86
C SER A 24 5.57 -15.57 16.31
N LEU A 25 5.53 -14.59 15.39
CA LEU A 25 6.73 -13.99 14.79
C LEU A 25 7.45 -13.09 15.80
N LYS A 26 8.76 -13.28 15.95
CA LYS A 26 9.61 -12.37 16.75
C LYS A 26 9.71 -11.02 16.06
N ARG A 27 9.36 -9.93 16.76
CA ARG A 27 9.57 -8.56 16.27
C ARG A 27 11.07 -8.23 16.28
N THR A 28 11.73 -8.35 15.13
CA THR A 28 13.17 -8.08 14.95
C THR A 28 13.48 -6.94 13.97
N LEU A 29 12.46 -6.45 13.26
CA LEU A 29 12.61 -5.38 12.27
C LEU A 29 12.82 -4.03 12.95
N SER A 30 13.96 -3.40 12.70
CA SER A 30 14.27 -2.02 13.10
C SER A 30 13.74 -1.02 12.07
N ALA A 31 13.74 0.27 12.40
CA ALA A 31 13.32 1.35 11.49
C ALA A 31 14.07 1.30 10.15
N LEU A 32 15.40 1.05 10.17
CA LEU A 32 16.19 0.91 8.95
C LEU A 32 15.72 -0.28 8.08
N ASN A 33 15.38 -1.41 8.70
CA ASN A 33 14.91 -2.60 7.97
C ASN A 33 13.55 -2.35 7.31
N LEU A 34 12.68 -1.56 7.96
CA LEU A 34 11.38 -1.18 7.40
C LEU A 34 11.54 -0.17 6.26
N THR A 35 12.47 0.79 6.38
CA THR A 35 12.76 1.74 5.31
C THR A 35 13.35 1.04 4.08
N THR A 36 14.30 0.13 4.25
CA THR A 36 14.87 -0.62 3.13
C THR A 36 13.85 -1.55 2.48
N LEU A 37 12.96 -2.17 3.26
CA LEU A 37 11.82 -2.93 2.74
C LEU A 37 10.91 -2.04 1.86
N GLY A 38 10.59 -0.83 2.32
CA GLY A 38 9.79 0.13 1.56
C GLY A 38 10.45 0.55 0.25
N ILE A 39 11.75 0.87 0.27
CA ILE A 39 12.51 1.22 -0.94
C ILE A 39 12.49 0.05 -1.95
N GLY A 40 12.72 -1.17 -1.47
CA GLY A 40 12.68 -2.37 -2.31
C GLY A 40 11.31 -2.67 -2.92
N ALA A 41 10.22 -2.31 -2.24
CA ALA A 41 8.87 -2.45 -2.75
C ALA A 41 8.49 -1.38 -3.80
N ILE A 42 9.08 -0.18 -3.71
CA ILE A 42 8.75 0.96 -4.59
C ILE A 42 9.58 0.94 -5.88
N ILE A 43 10.88 0.63 -5.80
CA ILE A 43 11.77 0.67 -6.97
C ILE A 43 11.60 -0.61 -7.79
N GLY A 44 11.10 -0.48 -9.02
CA GLY A 44 10.88 -1.62 -9.92
C GLY A 44 10.63 -1.22 -11.37
N ALA A 45 9.83 -2.00 -12.10
CA ALA A 45 9.58 -1.83 -13.53
C ALA A 45 9.08 -0.43 -13.92
N GLY A 46 8.39 0.27 -13.02
CA GLY A 46 7.89 1.63 -13.25
C GLY A 46 8.98 2.61 -13.64
N ILE A 47 10.06 2.74 -12.86
CA ILE A 47 11.11 3.72 -13.16
C ILE A 47 11.96 3.29 -14.36
N PHE A 48 12.21 1.99 -14.53
CA PHE A 48 13.11 1.48 -15.56
C PHE A 48 12.46 1.37 -16.95
N VAL A 49 11.16 1.10 -17.02
CA VAL A 49 10.45 0.86 -18.29
C VAL A 49 9.46 1.99 -18.59
N LEU A 50 8.55 2.29 -17.66
CA LEU A 50 7.46 3.23 -17.92
C LEU A 50 7.97 4.68 -18.06
N THR A 51 9.06 5.05 -17.39
CA THR A 51 9.67 6.39 -17.53
C THR A 51 10.06 6.71 -18.97
N GLY A 52 10.68 5.75 -19.68
CA GLY A 52 11.09 5.94 -21.06
C GLY A 52 9.89 6.14 -21.99
N ASN A 53 8.86 5.31 -21.81
CA ASN A 53 7.60 5.46 -22.55
C ASN A 53 6.89 6.79 -22.24
N ALA A 54 6.85 7.20 -20.97
CA ALA A 54 6.26 8.47 -20.56
C ALA A 54 7.02 9.68 -21.12
N ALA A 55 8.36 9.61 -21.15
CA ALA A 55 9.19 10.63 -21.79
C ALA A 55 8.96 10.68 -23.30
N ALA A 56 8.94 9.53 -23.99
CA ALA A 56 8.81 9.49 -25.45
C ALA A 56 7.43 9.93 -25.94
N ALA A 57 6.35 9.49 -25.25
CA ALA A 57 4.99 9.65 -25.74
C ALA A 57 4.17 10.77 -25.07
N ASN A 58 4.55 11.23 -23.86
CA ASN A 58 3.73 12.17 -23.09
C ASN A 58 4.47 13.48 -22.75
N ALA A 59 5.53 13.41 -21.95
CA ALA A 59 6.10 14.60 -21.31
C ALA A 59 7.43 15.09 -21.93
N GLY A 60 8.09 14.29 -22.77
CA GLY A 60 9.39 14.65 -23.33
C GLY A 60 10.44 14.90 -22.23
N PRO A 61 11.33 15.89 -22.41
CA PRO A 61 12.30 16.31 -21.39
C PRO A 61 11.65 16.77 -20.07
N ALA A 62 10.38 17.15 -20.08
CA ALA A 62 9.65 17.59 -18.89
C ALA A 62 9.14 16.43 -18.01
N VAL A 63 9.48 15.18 -18.33
CA VAL A 63 9.15 14.01 -17.50
C VAL A 63 9.64 14.17 -16.05
N ALA A 64 10.78 14.84 -15.83
CA ALA A 64 11.29 15.15 -14.50
C ALA A 64 10.31 16.00 -13.67
N LEU A 65 9.65 16.99 -14.28
CA LEU A 65 8.63 17.81 -13.61
C LEU A 65 7.39 16.97 -13.26
N SER A 66 7.03 16.02 -14.12
CA SER A 66 5.92 15.09 -13.86
C SER A 66 6.23 14.19 -12.64
N PHE A 67 7.47 13.72 -12.51
CA PHE A 67 7.92 12.97 -11.33
C PHE A 67 7.92 13.81 -10.05
N VAL A 68 8.30 15.09 -10.12
CA VAL A 68 8.24 15.99 -8.95
C VAL A 68 6.78 16.16 -8.48
N LEU A 69 5.86 16.43 -9.41
CA LEU A 69 4.43 16.56 -9.07
C LEU A 69 3.86 15.27 -8.51
N GLY A 70 4.15 14.13 -9.14
CA GLY A 70 3.74 12.82 -8.63
C GLY A 70 4.33 12.52 -7.25
N GLY A 71 5.60 12.85 -7.03
CA GLY A 71 6.28 12.69 -5.75
C GLY A 71 5.64 13.50 -4.63
N ILE A 72 5.23 14.74 -4.89
CA ILE A 72 4.50 15.58 -3.92
C ILE A 72 3.14 14.95 -3.58
N ALA A 73 2.39 14.48 -4.57
CA ALA A 73 1.10 13.81 -4.33
C ALA A 73 1.29 12.53 -3.49
N CYS A 74 2.29 11.70 -3.82
CA CYS A 74 2.63 10.51 -3.06
C CYS A 74 3.12 10.83 -1.64
N ALA A 75 3.80 11.96 -1.42
CA ALA A 75 4.23 12.38 -0.09
C ALA A 75 3.03 12.71 0.81
N PHE A 76 2.02 13.42 0.30
CA PHE A 76 0.80 13.68 1.06
C PHE A 76 0.04 12.39 1.39
N ALA A 77 -0.12 11.48 0.42
CA ALA A 77 -0.72 10.18 0.66
C ALA A 77 0.09 9.38 1.70
N GLY A 78 1.42 9.37 1.58
CA GLY A 78 2.33 8.69 2.50
C GLY A 78 2.22 9.18 3.95
N LEU A 79 2.02 10.50 4.17
CA LEU A 79 1.78 11.07 5.49
C LEU A 79 0.47 10.57 6.11
N CYS A 80 -0.61 10.52 5.33
CA CYS A 80 -1.89 9.95 5.80
C CYS A 80 -1.75 8.48 6.18
N TYR A 81 -1.01 7.69 5.39
CA TYR A 81 -0.72 6.29 5.72
C TYR A 81 0.18 6.15 6.95
N ALA A 82 1.15 7.05 7.16
CA ALA A 82 2.00 7.04 8.35
C ALA A 82 1.19 7.32 9.63
N GLU A 83 0.25 8.27 9.59
CA GLU A 83 -0.66 8.54 10.70
C GLU A 83 -1.52 7.30 11.02
N MET A 84 -2.10 6.68 9.99
CA MET A 84 -2.93 5.47 10.16
C MET A 84 -2.14 4.27 10.69
N ALA A 85 -0.91 4.07 10.21
CA ALA A 85 -0.01 3.01 10.69
C ALA A 85 0.43 3.22 12.14
N SER A 86 0.60 4.48 12.57
CA SER A 86 0.95 4.80 13.96
C SER A 86 -0.22 4.60 14.93
N THR A 87 -1.45 4.88 14.50
CA THR A 87 -2.65 4.76 15.32
C THR A 87 -3.18 3.32 15.40
N VAL A 88 -3.01 2.54 14.33
CA VAL A 88 -3.44 1.14 14.24
C VAL A 88 -2.23 0.23 13.93
N PRO A 89 -1.38 -0.09 14.92
CA PRO A 89 -0.11 -0.81 14.72
C PRO A 89 -0.34 -2.33 14.59
N ILE A 90 -1.08 -2.72 13.57
CA ILE A 90 -1.37 -4.10 13.18
C ILE A 90 -0.83 -4.35 11.78
N ALA A 91 -0.52 -5.62 11.47
CA ALA A 91 -0.18 -6.00 10.10
C ALA A 91 -1.43 -5.86 9.22
N GLY A 92 -1.50 -4.79 8.43
CA GLY A 92 -2.64 -4.45 7.59
C GLY A 92 -2.32 -3.31 6.62
N SER A 93 -3.14 -3.19 5.58
CA SER A 93 -3.06 -2.14 4.56
C SER A 93 -4.38 -1.34 4.52
N ALA A 94 -4.65 -0.62 3.43
CA ALA A 94 -5.81 0.26 3.25
C ALA A 94 -7.16 -0.39 3.61
N TYR A 95 -7.32 -1.68 3.28
CA TYR A 95 -8.51 -2.47 3.66
C TYR A 95 -8.78 -2.41 5.17
N THR A 96 -7.78 -2.72 5.98
CA THR A 96 -7.92 -2.79 7.44
C THR A 96 -8.21 -1.41 8.03
N TYR A 97 -7.59 -0.37 7.46
CA TYR A 97 -7.82 1.01 7.86
C TYR A 97 -9.24 1.49 7.51
N ALA A 98 -9.74 1.16 6.32
CA ALA A 98 -11.10 1.45 5.91
C ALA A 98 -12.13 0.70 6.75
N TYR A 99 -11.86 -0.56 7.13
CA TYR A 99 -12.74 -1.32 8.01
C TYR A 99 -12.86 -0.67 9.39
N ALA A 100 -11.74 -0.20 9.95
CA ALA A 100 -11.72 0.46 11.26
C ALA A 100 -12.44 1.82 11.26
N THR A 101 -12.39 2.56 10.14
CA THR A 101 -12.85 3.97 10.07
C THR A 101 -14.22 4.15 9.40
N MET A 102 -14.45 3.48 8.27
CA MET A 102 -15.59 3.69 7.38
C MET A 102 -16.59 2.53 7.39
N GLY A 103 -16.16 1.34 7.80
CA GLY A 103 -17.01 0.16 7.97
C GLY A 103 -16.93 -0.84 6.82
N GLU A 104 -17.64 -1.96 7.00
CA GLU A 104 -17.51 -3.17 6.19
C GLU A 104 -17.74 -2.98 4.70
N PHE A 105 -18.77 -2.25 4.26
CA PHE A 105 -19.06 -2.09 2.83
C PHE A 105 -17.94 -1.35 2.07
N ILE A 106 -17.42 -0.26 2.63
CA ILE A 106 -16.32 0.49 2.02
C ILE A 106 -15.03 -0.32 2.07
N ALA A 107 -14.77 -1.00 3.19
CA ALA A 107 -13.64 -1.91 3.31
C ALA A 107 -13.71 -3.02 2.26
N TRP A 108 -14.87 -3.62 2.02
CA TRP A 108 -15.06 -4.67 1.01
C TRP A 108 -14.75 -4.18 -0.41
N ILE A 109 -15.20 -2.98 -0.78
CA ILE A 109 -14.87 -2.38 -2.08
C ILE A 109 -13.35 -2.20 -2.21
N ILE A 110 -12.70 -1.61 -1.20
CA ILE A 110 -11.24 -1.41 -1.19
C ILE A 110 -10.49 -2.74 -1.21
N GLY A 111 -11.02 -3.78 -0.55
CA GLY A 111 -10.43 -5.11 -0.56
C GLY A 111 -10.38 -5.71 -1.96
N TRP A 112 -11.48 -5.61 -2.72
CA TRP A 112 -11.52 -6.07 -4.10
C TRP A 112 -10.65 -5.23 -5.03
N ASP A 113 -10.65 -3.91 -4.83
CA ASP A 113 -9.78 -2.99 -5.56
C ASP A 113 -8.29 -3.35 -5.37
N LEU A 114 -7.86 -3.56 -4.13
CA LEU A 114 -6.48 -3.98 -3.82
C LEU A 114 -6.13 -5.34 -4.44
N ILE A 115 -7.04 -6.32 -4.43
CA ILE A 115 -6.79 -7.62 -5.07
C ILE A 115 -6.51 -7.44 -6.57
N LEU A 116 -7.31 -6.62 -7.26
CA LEU A 116 -7.12 -6.32 -8.67
C LEU A 116 -5.83 -5.50 -8.90
N GLU A 117 -5.57 -4.50 -8.07
CA GLU A 117 -4.39 -3.65 -8.14
C GLU A 117 -3.10 -4.48 -7.99
N TYR A 118 -3.00 -5.33 -6.95
CA TYR A 118 -1.83 -6.18 -6.76
C TYR A 118 -1.66 -7.21 -7.88
N SER A 119 -2.76 -7.77 -8.39
CA SER A 119 -2.71 -8.73 -9.51
C SER A 119 -2.19 -8.08 -10.79
N LEU A 120 -2.76 -6.93 -11.15
CA LEU A 120 -2.33 -6.18 -12.33
C LEU A 120 -0.92 -5.61 -12.15
N GLY A 121 -0.56 -5.18 -10.94
CA GLY A 121 0.78 -4.74 -10.59
C GLY A 121 1.82 -5.84 -10.81
N ALA A 122 1.57 -7.05 -10.31
CA ALA A 122 2.46 -8.19 -10.51
C ALA A 122 2.62 -8.55 -12.00
N VAL A 123 1.52 -8.56 -12.77
CA VAL A 123 1.55 -8.79 -14.23
C VAL A 123 2.33 -7.70 -14.95
N THR A 124 2.10 -6.44 -14.61
CA THR A 124 2.79 -5.28 -15.22
C THR A 124 4.29 -5.33 -14.95
N VAL A 125 4.69 -5.70 -13.73
CA VAL A 125 6.10 -5.93 -13.40
C VAL A 125 6.63 -7.11 -14.22
N ALA A 126 5.97 -8.26 -14.26
CA ALA A 126 6.44 -9.40 -15.05
C ALA A 126 6.64 -9.05 -16.54
N ILE A 127 5.69 -8.33 -17.15
CA ILE A 127 5.79 -7.86 -18.55
C ILE A 127 6.96 -6.90 -18.71
N GLY A 128 7.12 -5.93 -17.79
CA GLY A 128 8.21 -4.96 -17.83
C GLY A 128 9.61 -5.60 -17.79
N TRP A 129 9.75 -6.79 -17.20
CA TRP A 129 11.01 -7.53 -17.15
C TRP A 129 11.15 -8.61 -18.24
N SER A 130 10.09 -8.86 -19.03
CA SER A 130 10.08 -9.88 -20.08
C SER A 130 10.65 -9.42 -21.43
N GLY A 131 10.92 -8.12 -21.56
CA GLY A 131 11.46 -7.47 -22.77
C GLY A 131 12.89 -6.98 -22.59
#